data_AF-A0A935RPT7-F1
#
_entry.id   AF-A0A935RPT7-F1
#
_cell.length_a   1.000
_cell.length_b   1.000
_cell.length_c   1.000
_cell.angle_alpha   90.00
_cell.angle_beta   90.00
_cell.angle_gamma   90.00
#
_symmetry.space_group_name_H-M   'P 1'
#
loop_
_entity.id
_entity.type
_entity.pdbx_description
1 polymer ?
#
loop_
_entity_poly.entity_id
_entity_poly.type
_entity_poly.pdbx_seq_one_letter_code
_entity_poly.pdbx_strand_id
1 'polypeptide(L)'
;MANKITKFEPGGVMSPLSQVVLTSSVAGVLLLFFGVPFYVVFFLGAFSFLLLKIFTSGTGSDVRPIFEFYLLANDILRHDGKRWFGFEVAETIALGERITQLFEPPPLVIFTLGALYLRSGDNANASRCFESLYSETSGDEGAIIAPSDKLREYVKLLRKIEREPAEAPKISAAVRSLERMRKLRGPEMHKAALDMKGRSTVGDSVSAEVLTGDHFHERAKIRSVVENTDSDALHVRKSISEVLQDIYDEKVN
;
A
#
# COMPACT_ATOMS: atom_id res chain seq x y z
N MET A 1 -29.40 5.61 59.16
CA MET A 1 -27.99 5.91 58.86
C MET A 1 -27.21 4.60 58.90
N ALA A 2 -26.95 3.99 57.74
CA ALA A 2 -26.29 2.68 57.66
C ALA A 2 -24.87 2.86 57.10
N ASN A 3 -23.88 2.66 57.96
CA ASN A 3 -22.46 2.65 57.61
C ASN A 3 -22.16 1.36 56.84
N LYS A 4 -21.93 1.45 55.53
CA LYS A 4 -21.36 0.35 54.73
C LYS A 4 -19.85 0.37 54.90
N ILE A 5 -19.36 -0.42 55.85
CA ILE A 5 -17.94 -0.78 55.93
C ILE A 5 -17.68 -1.75 54.77
N THR A 6 -16.91 -1.30 53.79
CA THR A 6 -16.43 -2.10 52.67
C THR A 6 -15.49 -3.18 53.19
N LYS A 7 -15.99 -4.42 53.22
CA LYS A 7 -15.22 -5.63 53.49
C LYS A 7 -14.30 -5.86 52.29
N PHE A 8 -12.99 -5.70 52.49
CA PHE A 8 -11.97 -6.01 51.50
C PHE A 8 -11.71 -7.53 51.54
N GLU A 9 -12.11 -8.24 50.49
CA GLU A 9 -11.77 -9.67 50.32
C GLU A 9 -10.41 -9.79 49.60
N PRO A 10 -9.41 -10.49 50.18
CA PRO A 10 -8.12 -10.70 49.52
C PRO A 10 -8.21 -11.95 48.64
N GLY A 11 -8.55 -11.75 47.37
CA GLY A 11 -8.60 -12.86 46.40
C GLY A 11 -8.59 -12.45 44.92
N GLY A 12 -8.40 -11.17 44.62
CA GLY A 12 -8.34 -10.69 43.24
C GLY A 12 -6.95 -10.88 42.66
N VAL A 13 -6.81 -11.77 41.67
CA VAL A 13 -5.60 -11.84 40.85
C VAL A 13 -5.45 -10.50 40.12
N MET A 14 -4.57 -9.63 40.63
CA MET A 14 -4.28 -8.33 40.03
C MET A 14 -3.75 -8.53 38.61
N SER A 15 -4.21 -7.69 37.67
CA SER A 15 -3.67 -7.70 36.32
C SER A 15 -2.16 -7.43 36.37
N PRO A 16 -1.34 -8.06 35.51
CA PRO A 16 0.12 -7.91 35.56
C PRO A 16 0.56 -6.45 35.47
N LEU A 17 -0.19 -5.62 34.73
CA LEU A 17 0.02 -4.18 34.64
C LEU A 17 -0.23 -3.46 35.97
N SER A 18 -1.31 -3.79 36.68
CA SER A 18 -1.60 -3.20 38.00
C SER A 18 -0.54 -3.57 39.04
N GLN A 19 0.00 -4.81 38.98
CA GLN A 19 1.06 -5.27 39.87
C GLN A 19 2.39 -4.53 39.61
N VAL A 20 2.74 -4.29 38.35
CA VAL A 20 3.94 -3.51 37.98
C VAL A 20 3.82 -2.06 38.46
N VAL A 21 2.67 -1.41 38.27
CA VAL A 21 2.44 -0.03 38.71
C VAL A 21 2.51 0.09 40.24
N LEU A 22 1.95 -0.89 40.96
CA LEU A 22 1.96 -0.87 42.43
C LEU A 22 3.36 -1.10 43.00
N THR A 23 4.10 -2.08 42.45
CA THR A 23 5.47 -2.38 42.87
C THR A 23 6.44 -1.24 42.55
N SER A 24 6.32 -0.59 41.39
CA SER A 24 7.15 0.58 41.06
C SER A 24 6.88 1.77 41.97
N SER A 25 5.61 1.97 42.38
CA SER A 25 5.22 3.03 43.31
C SER A 25 5.81 2.81 44.70
N VAL A 26 5.68 1.58 45.23
CA VAL A 26 6.25 1.22 46.55
C VAL A 26 7.78 1.35 46.54
N ALA A 27 8.45 0.89 45.48
CA ALA A 27 9.91 1.02 45.34
C ALA A 27 10.35 2.49 45.31
N GLY A 28 9.62 3.37 44.62
CA GLY A 28 9.91 4.81 44.59
C GLY A 28 9.80 5.48 45.96
N VAL A 29 8.78 5.12 46.75
CA VAL A 29 8.61 5.61 48.13
C VAL A 29 9.72 5.08 49.04
N LEU A 30 10.12 3.81 48.86
CA LEU A 30 11.20 3.20 49.64
C LEU A 30 12.54 3.90 49.37
N LEU A 31 12.86 4.20 48.10
CA LEU A 31 14.09 4.89 47.72
C LEU A 31 14.19 6.29 48.35
N LEU A 32 13.07 7.03 48.42
CA LEU A 32 13.02 8.31 49.13
C LEU A 32 13.30 8.15 50.63
N PHE A 33 12.80 7.07 51.25
CA PHE A 33 13.05 6.78 52.66
C PHE A 33 14.53 6.46 52.96
N PHE A 34 15.23 5.82 52.03
CA PHE A 34 16.67 5.55 52.12
C PHE A 34 17.57 6.74 51.80
N GLY A 35 17.00 7.95 51.68
CA GLY A 35 17.77 9.19 51.47
C GLY A 35 18.21 9.42 50.02
N VAL A 36 17.65 8.67 49.06
CA VAL A 36 17.87 8.97 47.63
C VAL A 36 17.20 10.32 47.32
N PRO A 37 17.94 11.28 46.73
CA PRO A 37 17.37 12.59 46.44
C PRO A 37 16.18 12.51 45.50
N PHE A 38 15.14 13.30 45.77
CA PHE A 38 13.88 13.24 45.03
C PHE A 38 14.03 13.45 43.52
N TYR A 39 15.01 14.26 43.09
CA TYR A 39 15.27 14.51 41.67
C TYR A 39 15.76 13.26 40.93
N VAL A 40 16.47 12.34 41.60
CA VAL A 40 16.92 11.07 41.00
C VAL A 40 15.73 10.13 40.80
N VAL A 41 14.85 10.02 41.79
CA VAL A 41 13.63 9.18 41.72
C VAL A 41 12.68 9.72 40.65
N PHE A 42 12.49 11.05 40.61
CA PHE A 42 11.69 11.72 39.59
C PHE A 42 12.28 11.49 38.18
N PHE A 43 13.59 11.65 38.01
CA PHE A 43 14.26 11.42 36.73
C PHE A 43 14.12 9.98 36.28
N LEU A 44 14.30 8.99 37.16
CA LEU A 44 14.16 7.58 36.84
C LEU A 44 12.72 7.22 36.46
N GLY A 45 11.73 7.79 37.15
CA GLY A 45 10.31 7.61 36.83
C GLY A 45 9.95 8.24 35.48
N ALA A 46 10.35 9.49 35.26
CA ALA A 46 10.14 10.20 33.99
C ALA A 46 10.84 9.50 32.82
N PHE A 47 12.07 9.02 33.03
CA PHE A 47 12.84 8.28 32.04
C PHE A 47 12.21 6.92 31.73
N SER A 48 11.77 6.17 32.75
CA SER A 48 11.06 4.90 32.56
C SER A 48 9.72 5.09 31.84
N PHE A 49 8.98 6.16 32.16
CA PHE A 49 7.78 6.55 31.44
C PHE A 49 8.06 6.92 30.00
N LEU A 50 9.16 7.65 29.73
CA LEU A 50 9.57 8.03 28.39
C LEU A 50 10.00 6.81 27.57
N LEU A 51 10.75 5.88 28.16
CA LEU A 51 11.08 4.59 27.55
C LEU A 51 9.81 3.81 27.23
N LEU A 52 8.90 3.66 28.20
CA LEU A 52 7.62 2.98 27.99
C LEU A 52 6.82 3.65 26.87
N LYS A 53 6.80 4.98 26.82
CA LYS A 53 6.12 5.75 25.78
C LYS A 53 6.76 5.53 24.42
N ILE A 54 8.08 5.47 24.30
CA ILE A 54 8.78 5.16 23.05
C ILE A 54 8.45 3.74 22.58
N PHE A 55 8.47 2.76 23.48
CA PHE A 55 8.18 1.36 23.11
C PHE A 55 6.70 1.11 22.81
N THR A 56 5.78 1.77 23.52
CA THR A 56 4.33 1.63 23.28
C THR A 56 3.82 2.47 22.12
N SER A 57 4.52 3.54 21.72
CA SER A 57 4.16 4.35 20.54
C SER A 57 4.58 3.69 19.21
N GLY A 58 5.09 2.45 19.24
CA GLY A 58 5.61 1.72 18.07
C GLY A 58 4.57 1.11 17.13
N THR A 59 3.27 1.12 17.46
CA THR A 59 2.19 0.61 16.59
C THR A 59 1.62 1.67 15.64
N GLY A 60 2.32 2.80 15.46
CA GLY A 60 1.94 3.86 14.53
C GLY A 60 2.57 3.66 13.15
N SER A 61 1.99 2.80 12.32
CA SER A 61 1.72 3.12 10.91
C SER A 61 1.02 1.94 10.26
N ASP A 62 -0.28 1.90 10.41
CA ASP A 62 -1.17 1.01 9.66
C ASP A 62 -1.01 1.15 8.12
N VAL A 63 -0.26 2.17 7.67
CA VAL A 63 0.07 2.47 6.27
C VAL A 63 1.26 1.67 5.72
N ARG A 64 2.20 1.23 6.56
CA ARG A 64 3.41 0.49 6.10
C ARG A 64 3.09 -0.71 5.18
N PRO A 65 2.06 -1.53 5.48
CA PRO A 65 1.64 -2.62 4.60
C PRO A 65 1.34 -2.20 3.16
N ILE A 66 0.84 -0.98 2.92
CA ILE A 66 0.56 -0.47 1.57
C ILE A 66 1.84 -0.30 0.76
N PHE A 67 2.90 0.20 1.40
CA PHE A 67 4.20 0.35 0.72
C PHE A 67 4.90 -0.99 0.53
N GLU A 68 4.77 -1.91 1.49
CA GLU A 68 5.27 -3.29 1.35
C GLU A 68 4.56 -4.00 0.19
N PHE A 69 3.24 -3.85 0.08
CA PHE A 69 2.47 -4.33 -1.06
C PHE A 69 3.01 -3.81 -2.38
N TYR A 70 3.25 -2.50 -2.51
CA TYR A 70 3.79 -1.92 -3.75
C TYR A 70 5.17 -2.44 -4.11
N LEU A 71 6.04 -2.65 -3.12
CA LEU A 71 7.37 -3.22 -3.36
C LEU A 71 7.26 -4.65 -3.89
N LEU A 72 6.49 -5.51 -3.20
CA LEU A 72 6.28 -6.90 -3.60
C LEU A 72 5.59 -7.02 -4.95
N ALA A 73 4.51 -6.26 -5.16
CA ALA A 73 3.76 -6.24 -6.41
C ALA A 73 4.63 -5.76 -7.57
N ASN A 74 5.42 -4.70 -7.37
CA ASN A 74 6.34 -4.22 -8.40
C ASN A 74 7.41 -5.27 -8.74
N ASP A 75 7.97 -5.95 -7.74
CA ASP A 75 8.98 -6.98 -7.98
C ASP A 75 8.41 -8.19 -8.72
N ILE A 76 7.16 -8.58 -8.44
CA ILE A 76 6.44 -9.67 -9.13
C ILE A 76 6.07 -9.30 -10.56
N LEU A 77 5.56 -8.09 -10.77
CA LEU A 77 5.10 -7.62 -12.07
C LEU A 77 6.26 -7.22 -13.00
N ARG A 78 7.43 -6.91 -12.45
CA ARG A 78 8.65 -6.72 -13.24
C ARG A 78 9.12 -8.06 -13.80
N HIS A 79 9.22 -8.14 -15.12
CA HIS A 79 9.74 -9.30 -15.84
C HIS A 79 11.28 -9.38 -15.78
N ASP A 80 11.86 -9.26 -14.59
CA ASP A 80 13.32 -9.22 -14.37
C ASP A 80 13.96 -10.64 -14.45
N GLY A 81 13.39 -11.55 -15.24
CA GLY A 81 13.89 -12.92 -15.45
C GLY A 81 13.76 -13.87 -14.25
N LYS A 82 13.44 -13.37 -13.05
CA LYS A 82 13.15 -14.17 -11.86
C LYS A 82 11.78 -14.85 -12.03
N ARG A 83 11.75 -16.18 -11.92
CA ARG A 83 10.49 -16.93 -11.81
C ARG A 83 9.98 -16.80 -10.37
N TRP A 84 8.84 -16.15 -10.21
CA TRP A 84 8.14 -16.07 -8.94
C TRP A 84 7.31 -17.33 -8.72
N PHE A 85 7.27 -17.81 -7.49
CA PHE A 85 6.48 -18.97 -7.14
C PHE A 85 5.02 -18.59 -6.94
N GLY A 86 4.09 -19.50 -7.25
CA GLY A 86 2.65 -19.24 -7.12
C GLY A 86 2.22 -18.85 -5.70
N PHE A 87 2.94 -19.33 -4.67
CA PHE A 87 2.68 -18.95 -3.28
C PHE A 87 3.06 -17.49 -2.98
N GLU A 88 4.14 -16.96 -3.56
CA GLU A 88 4.57 -15.56 -3.35
C GLU A 88 3.55 -14.59 -3.97
N VAL A 89 3.02 -14.97 -5.14
CA VAL A 89 1.96 -14.21 -5.81
C VAL A 89 0.67 -14.26 -4.99
N ALA A 90 0.27 -15.44 -4.49
CA ALA A 90 -0.91 -15.60 -3.66
C ALA A 90 -0.81 -14.84 -2.32
N GLU A 91 0.36 -14.85 -1.67
CA GLU A 91 0.61 -14.09 -0.45
C GLU A 91 0.53 -12.58 -0.69
N THR A 92 1.10 -12.11 -1.79
CA THR A 92 1.04 -10.69 -2.18
C THR A 92 -0.38 -10.25 -2.51
N ILE A 93 -1.16 -11.10 -3.18
CA ILE A 93 -2.59 -10.88 -3.41
C ILE A 93 -3.35 -10.79 -2.09
N ALA A 94 -3.16 -11.77 -1.19
CA ALA A 94 -3.82 -11.78 0.12
C ALA A 94 -3.48 -10.54 0.96
N LEU A 95 -2.25 -10.04 0.86
CA LEU A 95 -1.84 -8.78 1.48
C LEU A 95 -2.61 -7.59 0.87
N GLY A 96 -2.70 -7.52 -0.46
CA GLY A 96 -3.50 -6.52 -1.16
C GLY A 96 -4.99 -6.54 -0.78
N GLU A 97 -5.58 -7.73 -0.64
CA GLU A 97 -6.98 -7.88 -0.19
C GLU A 97 -7.20 -7.46 1.26
N ARG A 98 -6.23 -7.70 2.15
CA ARG A 98 -6.31 -7.17 3.51
C ARG A 98 -6.31 -5.63 3.48
N ILE A 99 -5.50 -5.01 2.63
CA ILE A 99 -5.47 -3.54 2.50
C ILE A 99 -6.83 -3.00 2.07
N THR A 100 -7.49 -3.63 1.09
CA THR A 100 -8.82 -3.19 0.63
C THR A 100 -9.91 -3.36 1.68
N GLN A 101 -9.74 -4.26 2.65
CA GLN A 101 -10.65 -4.43 3.80
C GLN A 101 -10.39 -3.41 4.91
N LEU A 102 -9.13 -3.03 5.14
CA LEU A 102 -8.74 -2.15 6.25
C LEU A 102 -8.89 -0.65 5.92
N PHE A 103 -8.82 -0.28 4.65
CA PHE A 103 -8.84 1.10 4.19
C PHE A 103 -9.63 1.21 2.89
N GLU A 104 -10.17 2.40 2.62
CA GLU A 104 -10.62 2.75 1.28
C GLU A 104 -9.39 2.72 0.33
N PRO A 105 -9.34 1.78 -0.62
CA PRO A 105 -8.11 1.49 -1.34
C PRO A 105 -7.81 2.56 -2.39
N PRO A 106 -6.58 3.10 -2.43
CA PRO A 106 -6.16 3.97 -3.52
C PRO A 106 -6.32 3.27 -4.88
N PRO A 107 -6.58 4.02 -5.96
CA PRO A 107 -6.76 3.45 -7.29
C PRO A 107 -5.52 2.68 -7.78
N LEU A 108 -4.33 3.06 -7.30
CA LEU A 108 -3.10 2.30 -7.57
C LEU A 108 -3.11 0.92 -6.90
N VAL A 109 -3.68 0.77 -5.70
CA VAL A 109 -3.83 -0.54 -5.02
C VAL A 109 -4.79 -1.42 -5.82
N ILE A 110 -5.93 -0.88 -6.25
CA ILE A 110 -6.92 -1.63 -7.05
C ILE A 110 -6.30 -2.06 -8.39
N PHE A 111 -5.60 -1.16 -9.08
CA PHE A 111 -4.91 -1.47 -10.33
C PHE A 111 -3.87 -2.59 -10.15
N THR A 112 -3.02 -2.47 -9.13
CA THR A 112 -1.95 -3.44 -8.87
C THR A 112 -2.49 -4.81 -8.47
N LEU A 113 -3.58 -4.85 -7.69
CA LEU A 113 -4.28 -6.09 -7.36
C LEU A 113 -4.87 -6.75 -8.62
N GLY A 114 -5.53 -5.98 -9.49
CA GLY A 114 -6.02 -6.48 -10.78
C GLY A 114 -4.91 -7.00 -11.69
N ALA A 115 -3.76 -6.32 -11.71
CA ALA A 115 -2.58 -6.77 -12.45
C ALA A 115 -1.98 -8.08 -11.91
N LEU A 116 -1.97 -8.26 -10.59
CA LEU A 116 -1.54 -9.50 -9.94
C LEU A 116 -2.51 -10.66 -10.24
N TYR A 117 -3.82 -10.40 -10.25
CA TYR A 117 -4.82 -11.39 -10.64
C TYR A 117 -4.68 -11.83 -12.10
N LEU A 118 -4.47 -10.88 -13.00
CA LEU A 118 -4.20 -11.19 -14.40
C LEU A 118 -2.93 -12.03 -14.56
N ARG A 119 -1.92 -11.78 -13.73
CA ARG A 119 -0.66 -12.53 -13.71
C ARG A 119 -0.82 -13.94 -13.14
N SER A 120 -1.68 -14.14 -12.15
CA SER A 120 -1.96 -15.46 -11.56
C SER A 120 -2.90 -16.33 -12.41
N GLY A 121 -3.58 -15.72 -13.39
CA GLY A 121 -4.52 -16.40 -14.28
C GLY A 121 -5.98 -16.32 -13.81
N ASP A 122 -6.26 -15.62 -12.71
CA ASP A 122 -7.61 -15.37 -12.22
C ASP A 122 -8.23 -14.16 -12.93
N ASN A 123 -8.70 -14.42 -14.15
CA ASN A 123 -9.21 -13.37 -15.04
C ASN A 123 -10.54 -12.79 -14.57
N ALA A 124 -11.32 -13.55 -13.79
CA ALA A 124 -12.62 -13.11 -13.29
C ALA A 124 -12.46 -12.00 -12.24
N ASN A 125 -11.54 -12.20 -11.29
CA ASN A 125 -11.24 -11.19 -10.28
C ASN A 125 -10.45 -10.01 -10.88
N ALA A 126 -9.56 -10.27 -11.84
CA ALA A 126 -8.87 -9.20 -12.57
C ALA A 126 -9.85 -8.27 -13.28
N SER A 127 -10.84 -8.81 -14.00
CA SER A 127 -11.84 -7.99 -14.70
C SER A 127 -12.66 -7.18 -13.72
N ARG A 128 -13.07 -7.73 -12.57
CA ARG A 128 -13.80 -6.98 -11.53
C ARG A 128 -12.99 -5.81 -10.97
N CYS A 129 -11.71 -6.01 -10.70
CA CYS A 129 -10.83 -4.94 -10.23
C CYS A 129 -10.69 -3.83 -11.28
N PHE A 130 -10.47 -4.18 -12.55
CA PHE A 130 -10.38 -3.17 -13.61
C PHE A 130 -11.73 -2.51 -13.91
N GLU A 131 -12.83 -3.27 -13.93
CA GLU A 131 -14.18 -2.74 -14.04
C GLU A 131 -14.43 -1.72 -12.93
N SER A 132 -14.12 -2.03 -11.66
CA SER A 132 -14.26 -1.06 -10.56
C SER A 132 -13.39 0.19 -10.71
N LEU A 133 -12.21 0.05 -11.33
CA LEU A 133 -11.28 1.17 -11.57
C LEU A 133 -11.74 2.07 -12.73
N TYR A 134 -12.38 1.48 -13.77
CA TYR A 134 -12.72 2.17 -15.02
C TYR A 134 -14.20 2.52 -15.16
N SER A 135 -15.10 1.85 -14.42
CA SER A 135 -16.53 2.20 -14.33
C SER A 135 -16.71 3.59 -13.74
N GLU A 136 -15.74 4.05 -12.95
CA GLU A 136 -15.66 5.35 -12.32
C GLU A 136 -14.56 6.21 -12.96
N THR A 137 -14.67 6.53 -14.25
CA THR A 137 -13.92 7.69 -14.81
C THR A 137 -14.29 9.03 -14.12
N SER A 138 -15.15 9.01 -13.10
CA SER A 138 -15.69 10.16 -12.39
C SER A 138 -15.90 9.91 -10.88
N GLY A 139 -15.01 9.17 -10.22
CA GLY A 139 -14.78 9.40 -8.80
C GLY A 139 -13.83 10.59 -8.68
N ASP A 140 -14.33 11.81 -8.88
CA ASP A 140 -13.56 13.04 -8.69
C ASP A 140 -12.87 12.93 -7.32
N GLU A 141 -11.54 12.76 -7.27
CA GLU A 141 -10.82 12.59 -6.00
C GLU A 141 -11.02 13.82 -5.07
N GLY A 142 -11.52 14.93 -5.63
CA GLY A 142 -12.00 16.12 -4.92
C GLY A 142 -13.38 15.97 -4.24
N ALA A 143 -14.13 14.89 -4.49
CA ALA A 143 -15.42 14.60 -3.86
C ALA A 143 -15.27 13.89 -2.49
N ILE A 144 -14.05 13.49 -2.10
CA ILE A 144 -13.77 12.98 -0.76
C ILE A 144 -13.71 14.18 0.20
N ILE A 145 -14.87 14.57 0.73
CA ILE A 145 -15.04 15.72 1.64
C ILE A 145 -14.24 15.52 2.96
N ALA A 146 -14.02 14.28 3.38
CA ALA A 146 -13.17 13.97 4.53
C ALA A 146 -12.46 12.61 4.37
N PRO A 147 -11.14 12.59 4.09
CA PRO A 147 -10.39 11.33 4.07
C PRO A 147 -10.26 10.74 5.47
N SER A 148 -10.26 9.40 5.55
CA SER A 148 -9.98 8.67 6.80
C SER A 148 -8.60 9.05 7.37
N ASP A 149 -8.44 8.97 8.69
CA ASP A 149 -7.17 9.33 9.35
C ASP A 149 -5.98 8.55 8.79
N LYS A 150 -6.21 7.28 8.48
CA LYS A 150 -5.25 6.38 7.86
C LYS A 150 -4.88 6.77 6.43
N LEU A 151 -5.86 7.19 5.62
CA LEU A 151 -5.60 7.69 4.26
C LEU A 151 -4.83 9.03 4.31
N ARG A 152 -5.12 9.88 5.30
CA ARG A 152 -4.35 11.11 5.54
C ARG A 152 -2.89 10.82 5.89
N GLU A 153 -2.64 9.82 6.74
CA GLU A 153 -1.29 9.36 7.06
C GLU A 153 -0.57 8.82 5.82
N TYR A 154 -1.25 8.02 5.00
CA TYR A 154 -0.72 7.54 3.73
C TYR A 154 -0.31 8.69 2.80
N VAL A 155 -1.21 9.64 2.56
CA VAL A 155 -0.93 10.79 1.70
C VAL A 155 0.21 11.65 2.27
N LYS A 156 0.30 11.81 3.60
CA LYS A 156 1.43 12.52 4.24
C LYS A 156 2.76 11.81 3.99
N LEU A 157 2.81 10.48 4.17
CA LEU A 157 4.01 9.68 3.92
C LEU A 157 4.39 9.70 2.44
N LEU A 158 3.41 9.54 1.55
CA LEU A 158 3.64 9.61 0.11
C LEU A 158 4.21 10.97 -0.30
N ARG A 159 3.60 12.08 0.17
CA ARG A 159 4.12 13.44 -0.07
C ARG A 159 5.53 13.65 0.49
N LYS A 160 5.85 13.04 1.64
CA LYS A 160 7.19 13.08 2.22
C LYS A 160 8.19 12.40 1.29
N ILE A 161 7.87 11.21 0.79
CA ILE A 161 8.69 10.44 -0.15
C ILE A 161 8.83 11.17 -1.50
N GLU A 162 7.79 11.86 -1.96
CA GLU A 162 7.84 12.66 -3.18
C GLU A 162 8.73 13.90 -3.04
N ARG A 163 8.63 14.59 -1.89
CA ARG A 163 9.46 15.76 -1.58
C ARG A 163 10.93 15.37 -1.40
N GLU A 164 11.18 14.22 -0.79
CA GLU A 164 12.52 13.73 -0.44
C GLU A 164 12.72 12.28 -0.91
N PRO A 165 12.92 12.06 -2.23
CA PRO A 165 13.03 10.71 -2.78
C PRO A 165 14.24 9.92 -2.27
N ALA A 166 15.22 10.61 -1.67
CA ALA A 166 16.38 10.00 -1.04
C ALA A 166 16.04 9.24 0.25
N GLU A 167 14.94 9.57 0.93
CA GLU A 167 14.54 8.89 2.18
C GLU A 167 14.03 7.47 1.94
N ALA A 168 13.38 7.22 0.80
CA ALA A 168 12.79 5.93 0.46
C ALA A 168 12.90 5.61 -1.05
N PRO A 169 14.13 5.44 -1.58
CA PRO A 169 14.36 5.31 -3.02
C PRO A 169 13.67 4.09 -3.63
N LYS A 170 13.62 2.97 -2.90
CA LYS A 170 12.97 1.73 -3.36
C LYS A 170 11.45 1.90 -3.52
N ILE A 171 10.80 2.51 -2.54
CA ILE A 171 9.35 2.77 -2.56
C ILE A 171 9.02 3.77 -3.68
N SER A 172 9.79 4.86 -3.78
CA SER A 172 9.61 5.86 -4.82
C SER A 172 9.75 5.27 -6.24
N ALA A 173 10.73 4.38 -6.44
CA ALA A 173 10.92 3.68 -7.71
C ALA A 173 9.75 2.73 -8.03
N ALA A 174 9.31 1.93 -7.06
CA ALA A 174 8.20 0.99 -7.22
C ALA A 174 6.87 1.68 -7.50
N VAL A 175 6.55 2.75 -6.77
CA VAL A 175 5.32 3.52 -7.00
C VAL A 175 5.35 4.12 -8.41
N ARG A 176 6.47 4.72 -8.84
CA ARG A 176 6.58 5.30 -10.19
C ARG A 176 6.49 4.26 -11.30
N SER A 177 7.08 3.08 -11.15
CA SER A 177 6.98 2.02 -12.16
C SER A 177 5.56 1.48 -12.26
N LEU A 178 4.88 1.27 -11.14
CA LEU A 178 3.49 0.82 -11.10
C LEU A 178 2.54 1.86 -11.68
N GLU A 179 2.74 3.15 -11.38
CA GLU A 179 1.98 4.24 -11.98
C GLU A 179 2.19 4.33 -13.51
N ARG A 180 3.44 4.19 -13.98
CA ARG A 180 3.71 4.11 -15.43
C ARG A 180 3.03 2.90 -16.06
N MET A 181 3.06 1.75 -15.38
CA MET A 181 2.38 0.55 -15.84
C MET A 181 0.86 0.77 -15.93
N ARG A 182 0.26 1.39 -14.93
CA ARG A 182 -1.17 1.77 -14.95
C ARG A 182 -1.51 2.66 -16.13
N LYS A 183 -0.70 3.69 -16.38
CA LYS A 183 -0.95 4.67 -17.46
C LYS A 183 -0.75 4.08 -18.85
N LEU A 184 0.31 3.29 -19.05
CA LEU A 184 0.69 2.77 -20.36
C LEU A 184 -0.03 1.47 -20.70
N ARG A 185 -0.08 0.54 -19.75
CA ARG A 185 -0.58 -0.84 -19.94
C ARG A 185 -1.94 -1.08 -19.32
N GLY A 186 -2.43 -0.20 -18.45
CA GLY A 186 -3.73 -0.42 -17.79
C GLY A 186 -4.89 -0.67 -18.76
N PRO A 187 -5.07 0.13 -19.83
CA PRO A 187 -6.11 -0.11 -20.82
C PRO A 187 -5.94 -1.44 -21.56
N GLU A 188 -4.70 -1.84 -21.85
CA GLU A 188 -4.39 -3.11 -22.51
C GLU A 188 -4.67 -4.30 -21.59
N MET A 189 -4.27 -4.21 -20.31
CA MET A 189 -4.48 -5.24 -19.30
C MET A 189 -5.97 -5.42 -18.99
N HIS A 190 -6.74 -4.33 -18.99
CA HIS A 190 -8.19 -4.40 -18.84
C HIS A 190 -8.83 -5.15 -20.01
N LYS A 191 -8.48 -4.81 -21.25
CA LYS A 191 -8.97 -5.52 -22.45
C LYS A 191 -8.58 -7.00 -22.41
N ALA A 192 -7.33 -7.31 -22.06
CA ALA A 192 -6.85 -8.68 -21.94
C ALA A 192 -7.64 -9.49 -20.89
N ALA A 193 -7.97 -8.88 -19.75
CA ALA A 193 -8.79 -9.53 -18.72
C ALA A 193 -10.22 -9.83 -19.22
N LEU A 194 -10.83 -8.91 -19.99
CA LEU A 194 -12.15 -9.10 -20.60
C LEU A 194 -12.15 -10.19 -21.68
N ASP A 195 -11.14 -10.18 -22.56
CA ASP A 195 -11.02 -11.16 -23.65
C ASP A 195 -10.85 -12.58 -23.09
N MET A 196 -10.06 -12.74 -22.03
CA MET A 196 -9.89 -14.04 -21.36
C MET A 196 -11.15 -14.49 -20.61
N LYS A 197 -11.90 -13.57 -19.99
CA LYS A 197 -13.20 -13.84 -19.38
C LYS A 197 -14.22 -14.35 -20.41
N GLY A 198 -14.28 -13.72 -21.59
CA GLY A 198 -15.17 -14.14 -22.69
C GLY A 198 -14.79 -15.51 -23.28
N ARG A 199 -13.49 -15.84 -23.32
CA ARG A 199 -13.01 -17.14 -23.81
C ARG A 199 -13.35 -18.30 -22.86
N SER A 200 -13.35 -18.07 -21.54
CA SER A 200 -13.74 -19.08 -20.56
C SER A 200 -15.23 -19.43 -20.59
N THR A 201 -16.10 -18.56 -21.13
CA THR A 201 -17.55 -18.79 -21.18
C THR A 201 -18.06 -19.46 -22.46
N VAL A 202 -17.23 -19.54 -23.52
CA VAL A 202 -17.67 -19.97 -24.86
C VAL A 202 -17.18 -21.38 -25.26
N GLY A 203 -16.37 -22.06 -24.43
CA GLY A 203 -15.71 -23.27 -24.91
C GLY A 203 -15.33 -24.32 -23.88
N ASP A 204 -16.24 -24.73 -22.99
CA ASP A 204 -16.05 -25.96 -22.20
C ASP A 204 -17.15 -27.00 -22.50
N SER A 205 -17.01 -27.58 -23.69
CA SER A 205 -17.32 -28.99 -23.93
C SER A 205 -16.51 -29.48 -25.12
N VAL A 206 -15.24 -29.83 -24.90
CA VAL A 206 -14.57 -30.99 -25.50
C VAL A 206 -13.27 -31.23 -24.71
N SER A 207 -13.15 -32.46 -24.21
CA SER A 207 -12.00 -33.01 -23.52
C SER A 207 -10.71 -33.03 -24.35
N ALA A 208 -9.61 -33.18 -23.60
CA ALA A 208 -8.43 -34.01 -23.91
C ALA A 208 -7.20 -33.38 -24.59
N GLU A 209 -6.07 -33.72 -23.95
CA GLU A 209 -4.77 -34.07 -24.53
C GLU A 209 -3.81 -32.98 -25.04
N VAL A 210 -2.64 -32.97 -24.37
CA VAL A 210 -1.27 -33.00 -24.91
C VAL A 210 -0.97 -32.08 -26.10
N LEU A 211 0.04 -31.20 -25.95
CA LEU A 211 1.14 -31.09 -26.92
C LEU A 211 2.32 -30.26 -26.35
N THR A 212 3.42 -30.98 -26.14
CA THR A 212 4.82 -30.53 -26.12
C THR A 212 5.30 -30.10 -27.51
N GLY A 213 6.33 -29.23 -27.57
CA GLY A 213 7.15 -28.93 -28.76
C GLY A 213 6.76 -27.62 -29.43
N ASP A 214 7.58 -26.57 -29.39
CA ASP A 214 8.79 -26.27 -30.18
C ASP A 214 8.47 -25.83 -31.63
N HIS A 215 9.23 -24.82 -32.11
CA HIS A 215 9.05 -23.93 -33.29
C HIS A 215 8.12 -22.71 -33.06
N PHE A 216 8.57 -21.45 -33.23
CA PHE A 216 9.06 -20.86 -34.48
C PHE A 216 10.05 -19.69 -34.27
N HIS A 217 11.14 -19.71 -35.02
CA HIS A 217 11.80 -18.49 -35.54
C HIS A 217 10.98 -17.98 -36.73
N GLU A 218 10.79 -16.66 -36.87
CA GLU A 218 11.18 -15.86 -38.06
C GLU A 218 10.39 -14.53 -38.19
N ARG A 219 11.16 -13.42 -38.12
CA ARG A 219 11.04 -12.09 -38.76
C ARG A 219 9.67 -11.46 -39.07
N ALA A 220 9.52 -10.20 -38.63
CA ALA A 220 9.38 -9.02 -39.51
C ALA A 220 9.42 -7.74 -38.65
N LYS A 221 10.48 -6.93 -38.72
CA LYS A 221 10.65 -5.77 -39.62
C LYS A 221 10.21 -4.46 -38.93
N ILE A 222 11.24 -3.69 -38.56
CA ILE A 222 11.21 -2.28 -38.17
C ILE A 222 10.33 -1.49 -39.14
N ARG A 223 9.41 -0.67 -38.60
CA ARG A 223 8.84 0.46 -39.32
C ARG A 223 8.80 1.68 -38.41
N SER A 224 9.83 2.51 -38.56
CA SER A 224 9.80 3.93 -38.20
C SER A 224 8.78 4.64 -39.08
N VAL A 225 7.87 5.41 -38.48
CA VAL A 225 7.14 6.48 -39.18
C VAL A 225 7.04 7.65 -38.22
N VAL A 226 7.85 8.66 -38.54
CA VAL A 226 7.66 10.06 -38.17
C VAL A 226 6.67 10.65 -39.18
N GLU A 227 5.84 11.57 -38.66
CA GLU A 227 5.02 12.58 -39.38
C GLU A 227 3.67 12.15 -39.97
N ASN A 228 2.60 12.60 -39.30
CA ASN A 228 1.49 13.28 -39.95
C ASN A 228 0.89 14.27 -38.96
N THR A 229 1.03 15.56 -39.27
CA THR A 229 0.36 16.69 -38.64
C THR A 229 -1.01 16.94 -39.27
N ASP A 230 -1.86 17.61 -38.49
CA ASP A 230 -3.14 18.25 -38.82
C ASP A 230 -4.35 17.31 -39.03
N SER A 231 -5.49 17.44 -38.36
CA SER A 231 -6.04 18.51 -37.52
C SER A 231 -7.37 17.99 -36.95
N ASP A 232 -7.59 18.05 -35.63
CA ASP A 232 -8.86 18.55 -35.09
C ASP A 232 -8.75 18.92 -33.61
N ALA A 233 -9.27 20.09 -33.28
CA ALA A 233 -9.08 20.77 -32.01
C ALA A 233 -9.91 20.16 -30.89
N LEU A 234 -9.28 19.32 -30.07
CA LEU A 234 -9.72 19.03 -28.71
C LEU A 234 -8.61 19.51 -27.80
N HIS A 235 -8.90 20.49 -26.93
CA HIS A 235 -7.95 20.97 -25.94
C HIS A 235 -7.55 19.84 -24.99
N VAL A 236 -6.55 19.05 -25.39
CA VAL A 236 -5.78 18.18 -24.53
C VAL A 236 -5.10 19.11 -23.54
N ARG A 237 -5.63 19.16 -22.31
CA ARG A 237 -4.97 19.90 -21.23
C ARG A 237 -3.56 19.34 -21.08
N LYS A 238 -2.58 20.24 -21.15
CA LYS A 238 -1.16 19.91 -20.97
C LYS A 238 -0.97 19.01 -19.76
N SER A 239 -0.19 17.96 -19.93
CA SER A 239 0.18 17.09 -18.83
C SER A 239 0.95 17.90 -17.77
N ILE A 240 0.88 17.51 -16.50
CA ILE A 240 1.63 18.19 -15.41
C ILE A 240 3.14 18.22 -15.74
N SER A 241 3.65 17.22 -16.46
CA SER A 241 5.02 17.21 -17.00
C SER A 241 5.30 18.30 -18.03
N GLU A 242 4.37 18.58 -18.97
CA GLU A 242 4.50 19.70 -19.91
C GLU A 242 4.43 21.05 -19.22
N VAL A 243 3.51 21.21 -18.25
CA VAL A 243 3.41 22.46 -17.48
C VAL A 243 4.67 22.73 -16.66
N LEU A 244 5.28 21.69 -16.09
CA LEU A 244 6.54 21.81 -15.38
C LEU A 244 7.70 22.13 -16.33
N GLN A 245 7.73 21.52 -17.51
CA GLN A 245 8.77 21.76 -18.51
C GLN A 245 8.74 23.20 -19.03
N ASP A 246 7.54 23.75 -19.29
CA ASP A 246 7.36 25.17 -19.63
C ASP A 246 7.89 26.10 -18.50
N ILE A 247 7.64 25.77 -17.23
CA ILE A 247 8.12 26.57 -16.07
C ILE A 247 9.66 26.49 -15.91
N TYR A 248 10.28 25.39 -16.33
CA TYR A 248 11.74 25.24 -16.29
C TYR A 248 12.41 25.95 -17.47
N ASP A 249 11.82 25.91 -18.66
CA ASP A 249 12.35 26.56 -19.86
C ASP A 249 12.16 28.09 -19.83
N GLU A 250 11.11 28.60 -19.16
CA GLU A 250 10.85 30.03 -18.98
C GLU A 250 11.86 30.73 -18.04
N LYS A 251 12.69 29.96 -17.30
CA LYS A 251 13.76 30.50 -16.44
C LYS A 251 15.13 30.60 -17.10
N VAL A 252 15.25 30.25 -18.38
CA VAL A 252 16.53 30.24 -19.12
C VAL A 252 16.61 31.35 -20.17
N ASN A 253 15.60 32.23 -20.28
CA ASN A 253 15.68 33.50 -21.02
C ASN A 253 15.47 34.70 -20.11
#